data_AF-A0A3C1BCT2-F1
#
_entry.id   AF-A0A3C1BCT2-F1
#
_cell.length_a   1.000
_cell.length_b   1.000
_cell.length_c   1.000
_cell.angle_alpha   90.00
_cell.angle_beta   90.00
_cell.angle_gamma   90.00
#
_symmetry.space_group_name_H-M   'P 1'
#
loop_
_entity.id
_entity.type
_entity.pdbx_description
1 polymer ?
#
loop_
_entity_poly.entity_id
_entity_poly.type
_entity_poly.pdbx_seq_one_letter_code
_entity_poly.pdbx_strand_id
1 'polypeptide(L)'
;KQQEILELSTLNNKAWQTLSDPYKRLEYILKAHELLLEGAKPQLPSDFLMEMMDINERLMEIDGAEQLGELTAEVLAIEGDINESIAGFTAGYEGLDDKAKENRLNEIADCYYREKYLLRIKESLNTFATRFGTK
;
A
#
# COMPACT_ATOMS: atom_id res chain seq x y z
N LYS A 1 35.26 -17.28 -8.11
CA LYS A 1 34.52 -17.70 -9.33
C LYS A 1 33.18 -18.37 -8.99
N GLN A 2 33.10 -19.57 -8.39
CA GLN A 2 31.79 -20.18 -8.05
C GLN A 2 30.96 -19.32 -7.06
N GLN A 3 31.58 -18.82 -5.99
CA GLN A 3 30.92 -17.96 -5.00
C GLN A 3 30.37 -16.65 -5.63
N GLU A 4 31.18 -16.00 -6.46
CA GLU A 4 30.82 -14.78 -7.18
C GLU A 4 29.66 -15.01 -8.18
N ILE A 5 29.66 -16.12 -8.92
CA ILE A 5 28.56 -16.51 -9.81
C ILE A 5 27.27 -16.75 -9.01
N LEU A 6 27.37 -17.36 -7.83
CA LEU A 6 26.24 -17.58 -6.96
C LEU A 6 25.68 -16.26 -6.43
N GLU A 7 26.54 -15.35 -5.96
CA GLU A 7 26.14 -14.02 -5.47
C GLU A 7 25.43 -13.19 -6.55
N LEU A 8 25.96 -13.18 -7.78
CA LEU A 8 25.31 -12.52 -8.92
C LEU A 8 23.95 -13.14 -9.26
N SER A 9 23.84 -14.47 -9.19
CA SER A 9 22.58 -15.17 -9.42
C SER A 9 21.54 -14.84 -8.34
N THR A 10 21.95 -14.78 -7.08
CA THR A 10 21.10 -14.36 -5.96
C THR A 10 20.64 -12.91 -6.12
N LEU A 11 21.54 -12.01 -6.52
CA LEU A 11 21.21 -10.61 -6.77
C LEU A 11 20.18 -10.48 -7.90
N ASN A 12 20.38 -11.16 -9.03
CA ASN A 12 19.46 -11.14 -10.16
C ASN A 12 18.07 -11.66 -9.77
N ASN A 13 18.00 -12.76 -9.01
CA ASN A 13 16.72 -13.29 -8.53
C ASN A 13 16.02 -12.29 -7.60
N LYS A 14 16.75 -11.64 -6.69
CA LYS A 14 16.20 -10.62 -5.80
C LYS A 14 15.68 -9.40 -6.59
N ALA A 15 16.46 -8.92 -7.56
CA ALA A 15 16.06 -7.80 -8.42
C ALA A 15 14.78 -8.15 -9.20
N TRP A 16 14.71 -9.34 -9.79
CA TRP A 16 13.52 -9.80 -10.49
C TRP A 16 12.30 -9.88 -9.57
N GLN A 17 12.43 -10.45 -8.36
CA GLN A 17 11.35 -10.54 -7.39
C GLN A 17 10.85 -9.16 -6.93
N THR A 18 11.75 -8.20 -6.75
CA THR A 18 11.40 -6.83 -6.34
C THR A 18 10.75 -6.04 -7.48
N LEU A 19 11.29 -6.12 -8.69
CA LEU A 19 10.86 -5.29 -9.82
C LEU A 19 9.64 -5.84 -10.58
N SER A 20 9.34 -7.13 -10.43
CA SER A 20 8.17 -7.77 -11.04
C SER A 20 6.88 -7.57 -10.25
N ASP A 21 6.98 -7.30 -8.96
CA ASP A 21 5.85 -7.03 -8.07
C ASP A 21 5.61 -5.50 -8.01
N PRO A 22 4.44 -4.99 -8.42
CA PRO A 22 4.19 -3.55 -8.47
C PRO A 22 4.39 -2.84 -7.12
N TYR A 23 3.98 -3.47 -6.02
CA TYR A 23 4.08 -2.91 -4.69
C TYR A 23 5.53 -2.88 -4.20
N LYS A 24 6.28 -3.98 -4.38
CA LYS A 24 7.71 -4.02 -4.03
C LYS A 24 8.53 -3.09 -4.90
N ARG A 25 8.17 -2.93 -6.18
CA ARG A 25 8.81 -1.97 -7.09
C ARG A 25 8.56 -0.54 -6.64
N LEU A 26 7.32 -0.20 -6.28
CA LEU A 26 6.97 1.11 -5.73
C LEU A 26 7.78 1.42 -4.47
N GLU A 27 7.76 0.51 -3.51
CA GLU A 27 8.52 0.63 -2.26
C GLU A 27 10.02 0.81 -2.51
N TYR A 28 10.59 0.03 -3.44
CA TYR A 28 12.00 0.15 -3.81
C TYR A 28 12.35 1.52 -4.39
N ILE A 29 11.52 2.04 -5.30
CA ILE A 29 11.71 3.38 -5.89
C ILE A 29 11.65 4.46 -4.81
N LEU A 30 10.65 4.41 -3.93
CA LEU A 30 10.52 5.42 -2.87
C LEU A 30 11.68 5.35 -1.86
N LYS A 31 12.16 4.15 -1.51
CA LYS A 31 13.36 3.96 -0.68
C LYS A 31 14.61 4.53 -1.35
N ALA A 32 14.77 4.35 -2.65
CA ALA A 32 15.89 4.90 -3.41
C ALA A 32 15.91 6.44 -3.44
N HIS A 33 14.76 7.08 -3.20
CA HIS A 33 14.62 8.53 -3.05
C HIS A 33 14.54 8.99 -1.58
N GLU A 34 14.88 8.11 -0.62
CA GLU A 34 14.88 8.42 0.81
C GLU A 34 13.51 8.83 1.39
N LEU A 35 12.42 8.54 0.68
CA LEU A 35 11.05 8.85 1.11
C LEU A 35 10.47 7.82 2.07
N LEU A 36 11.05 6.62 2.11
CA LEU A 36 10.67 5.55 3.05
C LEU A 36 11.85 5.19 3.95
N LEU A 37 12.00 5.92 5.05
CA LEU A 37 13.03 5.64 6.05
C LEU A 37 12.56 4.56 7.03
N GLU A 38 13.46 3.64 7.38
CA GLU A 38 13.18 2.62 8.39
C GLU A 38 12.88 3.29 9.75
N GLY A 39 11.79 2.86 10.40
CA GLY A 39 11.36 3.42 11.68
C GLY A 39 10.65 4.77 11.59
N ALA A 40 10.51 5.37 10.39
CA ALA A 40 9.68 6.55 10.20
C ALA A 40 8.24 6.27 10.61
N LYS A 41 7.66 7.22 11.35
CA LYS A 41 6.22 7.27 11.65
C LYS A 41 5.63 8.40 10.80
N PRO A 42 5.34 8.15 9.51
CA PRO A 42 4.72 9.15 8.66
C PRO A 42 3.42 9.61 9.31
N GLN A 43 3.19 10.93 9.29
CA GLN A 43 1.92 11.49 9.72
C GLN A 43 0.96 11.33 8.56
N LEU A 44 -0.03 10.45 8.72
CA LEU A 44 -1.10 10.30 7.72
C LEU A 44 -2.06 11.50 7.77
N PRO A 45 -2.72 11.82 6.65
CA PRO A 45 -3.76 12.84 6.59
C PRO A 45 -4.85 12.61 7.65
N SER A 46 -5.30 13.69 8.30
CA SER A 46 -6.25 13.60 9.42
C SER A 46 -7.64 13.12 8.99
N ASP A 47 -8.07 13.50 7.80
CA ASP A 47 -9.29 13.04 7.15
C ASP A 47 -9.25 11.52 6.92
N PHE A 48 -8.15 11.02 6.38
CA PHE A 48 -7.94 9.58 6.22
C PHE A 48 -7.97 8.86 7.56
N LEU A 49 -7.26 9.36 8.57
CA LEU A 49 -7.27 8.74 9.90
C LEU A 49 -8.67 8.71 10.54
N MET A 50 -9.48 9.76 10.31
CA MET A 50 -10.85 9.83 10.79
C MET A 50 -11.75 8.78 10.13
N GLU A 51 -11.63 8.64 8.80
CA GLU A 51 -12.31 7.59 8.03
C GLU A 51 -11.89 6.19 8.50
N MET A 52 -10.59 5.96 8.72
CA MET A 52 -10.09 4.68 9.21
C MET A 52 -10.54 4.38 10.65
N MET A 53 -10.75 5.41 11.48
CA MET A 53 -11.33 5.24 12.81
C MET A 53 -12.80 4.81 12.73
N ASP A 54 -13.60 5.46 11.87
CA ASP A 54 -15.01 5.08 11.64
C ASP A 54 -15.12 3.63 11.14
N ILE A 55 -14.29 3.23 10.17
CA ILE A 55 -14.25 1.85 9.67
C ILE A 55 -13.93 0.86 10.80
N ASN A 56 -12.97 1.17 11.67
CA ASN A 56 -12.61 0.29 12.79
C ASN A 56 -13.72 0.21 13.84
N GLU A 57 -14.44 1.32 14.10
CA GLU A 57 -15.57 1.34 15.02
C GLU A 57 -16.70 0.47 14.49
N ARG A 58 -17.08 0.67 13.23
CA ARG A 58 -18.09 -0.14 12.52
C ARG A 58 -17.70 -1.61 12.46
N LEU A 59 -16.41 -1.94 12.25
CA LEU A 59 -15.90 -3.31 12.28
C LEU A 59 -16.16 -4.01 13.62
N MET A 60 -16.08 -3.29 14.74
CA MET A 60 -16.37 -3.85 16.07
C MET A 60 -17.85 -4.13 16.31
N GLU A 61 -18.74 -3.45 15.57
CA GLU A 61 -20.20 -3.57 15.67
C GLU A 61 -20.80 -4.54 14.63
N ILE A 62 -19.97 -5.21 13.83
CA ILE A 62 -20.46 -6.17 12.83
C ILE A 62 -21.10 -7.39 13.51
N ASP A 63 -22.38 -7.60 13.20
CA ASP A 63 -23.18 -8.72 13.70
C ASP A 63 -23.56 -9.73 12.60
N GLY A 64 -23.18 -9.48 11.34
CA GLY A 64 -23.56 -10.36 10.23
C GLY A 64 -22.73 -10.21 8.97
N ALA A 65 -22.88 -11.21 8.09
CA ALA A 65 -22.15 -11.29 6.82
C ALA A 65 -22.50 -10.16 5.82
N GLU A 66 -23.71 -9.61 5.89
CA GLU A 66 -24.15 -8.50 5.05
C GLU A 66 -23.38 -7.22 5.37
N GLN A 67 -23.38 -6.80 6.65
CA GLN A 67 -22.61 -5.64 7.15
C GLN A 67 -21.11 -5.80 6.88
N LEU A 68 -20.58 -7.01 7.05
CA LEU A 68 -19.18 -7.31 6.70
C LEU A 68 -18.92 -7.14 5.21
N GLY A 69 -19.84 -7.57 4.35
CA GLY A 69 -19.75 -7.40 2.90
C GLY A 69 -19.75 -5.93 2.49
N GLU A 70 -20.63 -5.12 3.08
CA GLU A 70 -20.70 -3.68 2.86
C GLU A 70 -19.40 -2.98 3.28
N LEU A 71 -18.91 -3.24 4.50
CA LEU A 71 -17.67 -2.64 4.99
C LEU A 71 -16.45 -3.10 4.17
N THR A 72 -16.44 -4.35 3.71
CA THR A 72 -15.40 -4.86 2.82
C THR A 72 -15.41 -4.13 1.47
N ALA A 73 -16.60 -3.90 0.90
CA ALA A 73 -16.73 -3.17 -0.37
C ALA A 73 -16.24 -1.72 -0.24
N GLU A 74 -16.53 -1.06 0.88
CA GLU A 74 -16.04 0.28 1.17
C GLU A 74 -14.52 0.33 1.29
N VAL A 75 -13.91 -0.59 2.04
CA VAL A 75 -12.44 -0.69 2.14
C VAL A 75 -11.79 -0.96 0.78
N LEU A 76 -12.42 -1.77 -0.08
CA LEU A 76 -11.94 -2.00 -1.44
C LEU A 76 -12.10 -0.77 -2.35
N ALA A 77 -13.13 0.06 -2.14
CA ALA A 77 -13.28 1.32 -2.86
C ALA A 77 -12.15 2.29 -2.49
N ILE A 78 -11.83 2.42 -1.20
CA ILE A 78 -10.70 3.25 -0.72
C ILE A 78 -9.38 2.75 -1.31
N GLU A 79 -9.16 1.43 -1.36
CA GLU A 79 -7.99 0.84 -2.02
C GLU A 79 -7.95 1.18 -3.51
N GLY A 80 -9.11 1.14 -4.19
CA GLY A 80 -9.25 1.54 -5.59
C GLY A 80 -8.83 2.99 -5.83
N ASP A 81 -9.36 3.92 -5.02
CA ASP A 81 -9.07 5.36 -5.12
C ASP A 81 -7.57 5.66 -4.92
N ILE A 82 -6.92 4.95 -3.99
CA ILE A 82 -5.48 5.08 -3.77
C ILE A 82 -4.70 4.57 -5.00
N ASN A 83 -5.08 3.42 -5.55
CA ASN A 83 -4.46 2.87 -6.76
C ASN A 83 -4.63 3.79 -7.97
N GLU A 84 -5.81 4.38 -8.15
CA GLU A 84 -6.06 5.38 -9.20
C GLU A 84 -5.20 6.63 -9.00
N SER A 85 -5.04 7.09 -7.75
CA SER A 85 -4.17 8.22 -7.43
C SER A 85 -2.72 7.93 -7.80
N ILE A 86 -2.19 6.75 -7.43
CA ILE A 86 -0.83 6.32 -7.82
C ILE A 86 -0.70 6.26 -9.35
N ALA A 87 -1.69 5.71 -10.06
CA ALA A 87 -1.70 5.69 -11.52
C ALA A 87 -1.68 7.12 -12.11
N GLY A 88 -2.45 8.04 -11.53
CA GLY A 88 -2.48 9.46 -11.90
C GLY A 88 -1.15 10.18 -11.63
N PHE A 89 -0.43 9.82 -10.57
CA PHE A 89 0.89 10.39 -10.27
C PHE A 89 2.03 9.81 -11.12
N THR A 90 1.88 8.58 -11.59
CA THR A 90 2.88 7.92 -12.46
C THR A 90 2.69 8.25 -13.94
N ALA A 91 1.48 8.64 -14.35
CA ALA A 91 1.18 9.03 -15.73
C ALA A 91 2.04 10.23 -16.19
N GLY A 92 2.77 10.05 -17.29
CA GLY A 92 3.60 11.10 -17.88
C GLY A 92 4.84 11.49 -17.06
N TYR A 93 5.19 10.71 -16.03
CA TYR A 93 6.27 11.03 -15.09
C TYR A 93 7.62 11.32 -15.77
N GLU A 94 7.96 10.60 -16.83
CA GLU A 94 9.25 10.75 -17.55
C GLU A 94 9.46 12.16 -18.11
N GLY A 95 8.38 12.82 -18.56
CA GLY A 95 8.40 14.13 -19.19
C GLY A 95 8.41 15.33 -18.22
N LEU A 96 8.37 15.07 -16.91
CA LEU A 96 8.37 16.10 -15.88
C LEU A 96 9.79 16.64 -15.61
N ASP A 97 9.85 17.90 -15.17
CA ASP A 97 11.07 18.46 -14.57
C ASP A 97 11.36 17.87 -13.18
N ASP A 98 12.56 18.10 -12.66
CA ASP A 98 13.02 17.48 -11.42
C ASP A 98 12.13 17.83 -10.21
N LYS A 99 11.65 19.08 -10.14
CA LYS A 99 10.79 19.53 -9.04
C LYS A 99 9.41 18.87 -9.11
N ALA A 100 8.84 18.75 -10.30
CA ALA A 100 7.58 18.07 -10.52
C ALA A 100 7.69 16.56 -10.23
N LYS A 101 8.82 15.93 -10.59
CA LYS A 101 9.11 14.53 -10.25
C LYS A 101 9.17 14.31 -8.75
N GLU A 102 9.91 15.15 -8.03
CA GLU A 102 10.00 15.10 -6.57
C GLU A 102 8.62 15.27 -5.92
N ASN A 103 7.81 16.22 -6.38
CA ASN A 103 6.44 16.39 -5.89
C ASN A 103 5.60 15.12 -6.13
N ARG A 104 5.63 14.54 -7.33
CA ARG A 104 4.90 13.29 -7.63
C ARG A 104 5.35 12.14 -6.73
N LEU A 105 6.64 12.00 -6.47
CA LEU A 105 7.14 10.96 -5.57
C LEU A 105 6.65 11.13 -4.13
N ASN A 106 6.56 12.38 -3.63
CA ASN A 106 5.99 12.66 -2.32
C ASN A 106 4.50 12.28 -2.24
N GLU A 107 3.71 12.61 -3.27
CA GLU A 107 2.29 12.21 -3.34
C GLU A 107 2.13 10.67 -3.39
N ILE A 108 2.99 9.99 -4.14
CA ILE A 108 3.02 8.53 -4.20
C ILE A 108 3.43 7.93 -2.84
N ALA A 109 4.37 8.57 -2.11
CA ALA A 109 4.76 8.13 -0.78
C ALA A 109 3.60 8.23 0.23
N ASP A 110 2.79 9.30 0.16
CA ASP A 110 1.57 9.42 0.96
C ASP A 110 0.59 8.26 0.67
N CYS A 111 0.32 8.01 -0.62
CA CYS A 111 -0.52 6.89 -1.07
C CYS A 111 -0.01 5.55 -0.52
N TYR A 112 1.30 5.29 -0.62
CA TYR A 112 1.92 4.07 -0.10
C TYR A 112 1.68 3.88 1.41
N TYR A 113 1.78 4.95 2.19
CA TYR A 113 1.53 4.86 3.63
C TYR A 113 0.05 4.63 3.97
N ARG A 114 -0.87 5.18 3.17
CA ARG A 114 -2.31 4.91 3.27
C ARG A 114 -2.62 3.45 2.94
N GLU A 115 -2.06 2.90 1.85
CA GLU A 115 -2.18 1.46 1.53
C GLU A 115 -1.67 0.57 2.67
N LYS A 116 -0.50 0.91 3.23
CA LYS A 116 0.09 0.14 4.34
C LYS A 116 -0.79 0.15 5.59
N TYR A 117 -1.48 1.25 5.86
CA TYR A 117 -2.46 1.31 6.94
C TYR A 117 -3.68 0.44 6.61
N LEU A 118 -4.23 0.60 5.41
CA LEU A 118 -5.41 -0.11 4.94
C LEU A 118 -5.21 -1.64 4.96
N LEU A 119 -4.00 -2.12 4.69
CA LEU A 119 -3.64 -3.53 4.80
C LEU A 119 -3.96 -4.12 6.19
N ARG A 120 -3.74 -3.35 7.27
CA ARG A 120 -4.05 -3.79 8.64
C ARG A 120 -5.55 -3.89 8.89
N ILE A 121 -6.34 -3.02 8.27
CA ILE A 121 -7.80 -3.12 8.30
C ILE A 121 -8.26 -4.35 7.53
N LYS A 122 -7.70 -4.60 6.33
CA LYS A 122 -8.00 -5.80 5.53
C LYS A 122 -7.66 -7.10 6.27
N GLU A 123 -6.55 -7.14 7.00
CA GLU A 123 -6.20 -8.26 7.89
C GLU A 123 -7.25 -8.48 8.99
N SER A 124 -7.75 -7.38 9.57
CA SER A 124 -8.81 -7.42 10.58
C SER A 124 -10.14 -7.90 9.98
N LEU A 125 -10.54 -7.39 8.82
CA LEU A 125 -11.70 -7.87 8.04
C LEU A 125 -11.61 -9.36 7.74
N ASN A 126 -10.47 -9.86 7.27
CA ASN A 126 -10.25 -11.28 7.03
C ASN A 126 -10.40 -12.11 8.31
N THR A 127 -9.91 -11.59 9.45
CA THR A 127 -10.10 -12.23 10.75
C THR A 127 -11.58 -12.32 11.13
N PHE A 128 -12.39 -11.30 10.85
CA PHE A 128 -13.85 -11.39 11.05
C PHE A 128 -14.54 -12.29 10.02
N ALA A 129 -14.14 -12.25 8.75
CA ALA A 129 -14.69 -13.08 7.68
C ALA A 129 -14.59 -14.58 8.00
N THR A 130 -13.49 -15.01 8.60
CA THR A 130 -13.35 -16.42 9.05
C THR A 130 -14.36 -16.81 10.13
N ARG A 131 -14.84 -15.87 10.97
CA ARG A 131 -15.89 -16.14 12.00
C ARG A 131 -17.26 -16.35 11.37
N PHE A 132 -17.56 -15.64 10.29
CA PHE A 132 -18.84 -15.75 9.58
C PHE A 132 -18.83 -16.80 8.45
N GLY A 133 -17.64 -17.18 7.95
CA GLY A 133 -17.45 -18.13 6.86
C GLY A 133 -17.44 -19.61 7.25
N THR A 134 -17.40 -19.94 8.55
CA THR A 134 -17.66 -21.30 9.04
C THR A 134 -19.17 -21.53 9.20
N LYS A 135 -19.85 -21.88 8.11
CA LYS A 135 -21.12 -22.61 8.13
C LYS A 135 -21.12 -23.71 7.07
#